data_AF-A0AAE1W0U2-F1
#
_entry.id   AF-A0AAE1W0U2-F1
#
_cell.length_a   1.000
_cell.length_b   1.000
_cell.length_c   1.000
_cell.angle_alpha   90.00
_cell.angle_beta   90.00
_cell.angle_gamma   90.00
#
_symmetry.space_group_name_H-M   'P 1'
#
loop_
_entity.id
_entity.type
_entity.pdbx_description
1 polymer ?
#
loop_
_entity_poly.entity_id
_entity_poly.type
_entity_poly.pdbx_seq_one_letter_code
_entity_poly.pdbx_strand_id
1 'polypeptide(L)'
;MQDVHILATKVVEHTVTKYNHSQQSASIVIRCQNGHGINTHVVKIANQECSCGKWNQFGIPCSHAQKVCGAYDISAASMVKDYYDLMAYNNTYSKHFEPVQSEDYWEDPNFQLVHDPTIRISTHPSRNQTTRIHNEMDWRQTRAMQEAQQQGDSSIQENMPEEDC
;
A
#
# COMPACT_ATOMS: atom_id res chain seq x y z
N MET A 1 0.56 12.81 -30.67
CA MET A 1 0.72 11.36 -30.42
C MET A 1 2.07 11.20 -29.75
N GLN A 2 2.10 10.98 -28.43
CA GLN A 2 3.34 10.78 -27.69
C GLN A 2 3.46 9.31 -27.32
N ASP A 3 4.60 8.74 -27.69
CA ASP A 3 5.01 7.37 -27.45
C ASP A 3 5.01 7.02 -25.97
N VAL A 4 4.14 6.06 -25.60
CA VAL A 4 4.16 5.46 -24.28
C VAL A 4 5.27 4.41 -24.31
N HIS A 5 6.45 4.78 -23.79
CA HIS A 5 7.50 3.82 -23.49
C HIS A 5 6.93 2.73 -22.56
N ILE A 6 6.65 1.55 -23.13
CA ILE A 6 6.34 0.35 -22.37
C ILE A 6 7.61 0.00 -21.59
N LEU A 7 7.67 0.42 -20.32
CA LEU A 7 8.68 -0.06 -19.39
C LEU A 7 8.58 -1.58 -19.37
N ALA A 8 9.62 -2.25 -19.86
CA ALA A 8 9.73 -3.69 -19.91
C ALA A 8 9.41 -4.26 -18.52
N THR A 9 8.22 -4.84 -18.39
CA THR A 9 7.80 -5.48 -17.15
C THR A 9 8.71 -6.68 -16.96
N LYS A 10 9.53 -6.68 -15.92
CA LYS A 10 10.43 -7.78 -15.59
C LYS A 10 9.58 -9.04 -15.31
N VAL A 11 9.49 -9.94 -16.29
CA VAL A 11 8.63 -11.13 -16.19
C VAL A 11 9.32 -12.18 -15.34
N VAL A 12 8.79 -12.42 -14.15
CA VAL A 12 9.15 -13.58 -13.33
C VAL A 12 8.43 -14.81 -13.91
N GLU A 13 9.19 -15.73 -14.52
CA GLU A 13 8.65 -16.96 -15.09
C GLU A 13 8.32 -17.95 -13.97
N HIS A 14 7.06 -18.40 -13.96
CA HIS A 14 6.53 -19.36 -13.01
C HIS A 14 6.08 -20.61 -13.76
N THR A 15 6.76 -21.75 -13.54
CA THR A 15 6.46 -23.02 -14.21
C THR A 15 5.98 -24.05 -13.19
N VAL A 16 4.81 -24.65 -13.42
CA VAL A 16 4.30 -25.73 -12.57
C VAL A 16 5.02 -27.03 -12.94
N THR A 17 5.66 -27.69 -11.97
CA THR A 17 6.54 -28.85 -12.22
C THR A 17 6.00 -30.18 -11.70
N LYS A 18 5.26 -30.16 -10.59
CA LYS A 18 4.64 -31.37 -10.04
C LYS A 18 3.19 -31.06 -9.75
N TYR A 19 2.31 -31.97 -10.14
CA TYR A 19 0.87 -31.79 -10.11
C TYR A 19 0.22 -33.05 -9.54
N ASN A 20 -0.50 -32.91 -8.42
CA ASN A 20 -1.27 -34.00 -7.83
C ASN A 20 -2.74 -33.58 -7.71
N HIS A 21 -3.55 -34.04 -8.67
CA HIS A 21 -4.98 -33.72 -8.75
C HIS A 21 -5.78 -34.23 -7.55
N SER A 22 -5.45 -35.42 -7.01
CA SER A 22 -6.21 -36.01 -5.90
C SER A 22 -5.95 -35.29 -4.57
N GLN A 23 -4.77 -34.69 -4.41
CA GLN A 23 -4.39 -33.92 -3.21
C GLN A 23 -4.49 -32.40 -3.40
N GLN A 24 -4.94 -31.93 -4.57
CA GLN A 24 -4.98 -30.51 -4.96
C GLN A 24 -3.69 -29.75 -4.59
N SER A 25 -2.53 -30.36 -4.87
CA SER A 25 -1.23 -29.78 -4.55
C SER A 25 -0.36 -29.69 -5.80
N ALA A 26 0.46 -28.64 -5.86
CA ALA A 26 1.42 -28.46 -6.94
C ALA A 26 2.72 -27.83 -6.45
N SER A 27 3.83 -28.23 -7.07
CA SER A 27 5.11 -27.53 -6.93
C SER A 27 5.28 -26.58 -8.09
N ILE A 28 5.63 -25.33 -7.80
CA ILE A 28 5.92 -24.30 -8.79
C ILE A 28 7.39 -23.88 -8.68
N VAL A 29 8.04 -23.78 -9.82
CA VAL A 29 9.43 -23.35 -9.96
C VAL A 29 9.46 -21.92 -10.47
N ILE A 30 10.22 -21.08 -9.78
CA ILE A 30 10.50 -19.69 -10.17
C ILE A 30 11.92 -19.61 -10.69
N ARG A 31 12.08 -19.02 -11.88
CA ARG A 31 13.39 -18.59 -12.36
C ARG A 31 13.61 -17.12 -12.02
N CYS A 32 14.50 -16.84 -11.08
CA CYS A 32 14.96 -15.48 -10.79
C CYS A 32 16.05 -15.09 -11.78
N GLN A 33 15.85 -14.01 -12.54
CA GLN A 33 16.82 -13.55 -13.57
C GLN A 33 18.04 -12.81 -12.98
N ASN A 34 18.04 -12.41 -11.70
CA ASN A 34 19.06 -11.49 -11.13
C ASN A 34 19.86 -12.08 -9.95
N GLY A 35 19.94 -13.41 -9.83
CA GLY A 35 20.75 -14.05 -8.80
C GLY A 35 20.60 -15.56 -8.90
N HIS A 36 21.73 -16.25 -9.02
CA HIS A 36 21.85 -17.68 -9.32
C HIS A 36 21.00 -18.55 -8.39
N GLY A 37 19.77 -18.87 -8.79
CA GLY A 37 18.90 -19.75 -8.02
C GLY A 37 17.56 -20.03 -8.69
N ILE A 38 17.21 -21.32 -8.74
CA ILE A 38 15.87 -21.80 -9.04
C ILE A 38 15.16 -21.97 -7.69
N ASN A 39 14.18 -21.13 -7.38
CA ASN A 39 13.41 -21.23 -6.14
C ASN A 39 12.15 -22.06 -6.39
N THR A 40 11.93 -23.10 -5.59
CA THR A 40 10.73 -23.93 -5.68
C THR A 40 9.80 -23.62 -4.53
N HIS A 41 8.53 -23.34 -4.84
CA HIS A 41 7.48 -23.20 -3.85
C HIS A 41 6.44 -24.30 -4.00
N VAL A 42 5.87 -24.72 -2.88
CA VAL A 42 4.78 -25.69 -2.85
C VAL A 42 3.49 -24.92 -2.58
N VAL A 43 2.48 -25.19 -3.38
CA VAL A 43 1.11 -24.67 -3.23
C VAL A 43 0.20 -25.83 -2.89
N LYS A 44 -0.58 -25.68 -1.82
CA LYS A 44 -1.63 -26.60 -1.41
C LYS A 44 -2.96 -25.86 -1.52
N ILE A 45 -3.72 -26.13 -2.57
CA ILE A 45 -4.97 -25.41 -2.88
C ILE A 45 -6.01 -25.67 -1.81
N ALA A 46 -6.19 -26.93 -1.39
CA ALA A 46 -7.17 -27.33 -0.38
C ALA A 46 -6.98 -26.59 0.96
N ASN A 47 -5.72 -26.28 1.32
CA ASN A 47 -5.39 -25.55 2.53
C ASN A 47 -5.33 -24.03 2.32
N GLN A 48 -5.44 -23.55 1.08
CA GLN A 48 -5.18 -22.16 0.71
C GLN A 48 -3.78 -21.67 1.13
N GLU A 49 -2.78 -22.52 0.95
CA GLU A 49 -1.42 -22.29 1.43
C GLU A 49 -0.39 -22.25 0.30
N CYS A 50 0.61 -21.38 0.47
CA CYS A 50 1.82 -21.38 -0.35
C CYS A 50 3.04 -21.27 0.55
N SER A 51 4.08 -22.07 0.27
CA SER A 51 5.33 -22.08 1.05
C SER A 51 6.11 -20.75 1.01
N CYS A 52 5.73 -19.79 0.16
CA CYS A 52 6.24 -18.42 0.23
C CYS A 52 5.65 -17.59 1.39
N GLY A 53 4.67 -18.12 2.13
CA GLY A 53 4.03 -17.47 3.28
C GLY A 53 3.00 -16.38 2.92
N LYS A 54 3.12 -15.75 1.76
CA LYS A 54 2.26 -14.61 1.36
C LYS A 54 0.77 -14.93 1.41
N TRP A 55 0.35 -16.08 0.88
CA TRP A 55 -1.07 -16.43 0.87
C TRP A 55 -1.61 -16.64 2.30
N ASN A 56 -0.85 -17.31 3.18
CA ASN A 56 -1.26 -17.47 4.56
C ASN A 56 -1.35 -16.13 5.30
N GLN A 57 -0.36 -15.25 5.09
CA GLN A 57 -0.25 -13.95 5.75
C GLN A 57 -1.35 -12.97 5.32
N PHE A 58 -1.57 -12.84 4.01
CA PHE A 58 -2.47 -11.84 3.46
C PHE A 58 -3.87 -12.37 3.19
N GLY A 59 -4.08 -13.69 3.15
CA GLY A 59 -5.35 -14.30 2.75
C GLY A 59 -5.73 -14.10 1.29
N ILE A 60 -4.84 -13.49 0.49
CA ILE A 60 -5.00 -13.27 -0.95
C ILE A 60 -4.00 -14.18 -1.68
N PRO A 61 -4.43 -14.95 -2.71
CA PRO A 61 -3.52 -15.80 -3.47
C PRO A 61 -2.34 -15.02 -4.05
N CYS A 62 -1.11 -15.47 -3.75
CA CYS A 62 0.10 -14.91 -4.34
C CYS A 62 0.28 -15.33 -5.81
N SER A 63 1.28 -14.77 -6.50
CA SER A 63 1.58 -15.12 -7.91
C SER A 63 1.74 -16.63 -8.13
N HIS A 64 2.32 -17.34 -7.17
CA HIS A 64 2.47 -18.80 -7.19
C HIS A 64 1.12 -19.51 -7.17
N ALA A 65 0.27 -19.11 -6.23
CA ALA A 65 -1.05 -19.65 -6.03
C ALA A 65 -1.94 -19.38 -7.23
N GLN A 66 -1.92 -18.18 -7.80
CA GLN A 66 -2.68 -17.81 -8.99
C GLN A 66 -2.34 -18.71 -10.18
N LYS A 67 -1.04 -18.97 -10.41
CA LYS A 67 -0.59 -19.86 -11.49
C LYS A 67 -1.04 -21.29 -11.27
N VAL A 68 -0.98 -21.78 -10.03
CA VAL A 68 -1.47 -23.11 -9.68
C VAL A 68 -2.99 -23.19 -9.80
N CYS A 69 -3.76 -22.20 -9.35
CA CYS A 69 -5.21 -22.15 -9.51
C CYS A 69 -5.61 -22.21 -10.99
N GLY A 70 -4.95 -21.45 -11.86
CA GLY A 70 -5.17 -21.52 -13.30
C GLY A 70 -4.87 -22.89 -13.91
N ALA A 71 -3.90 -23.64 -13.37
CA ALA A 71 -3.61 -25.01 -13.81
C ALA A 71 -4.64 -26.05 -13.30
N TYR A 72 -5.50 -25.69 -12.35
CA TYR A 72 -6.62 -26.50 -11.86
C TYR A 72 -7.98 -26.02 -12.37
N ASP A 73 -8.01 -25.03 -13.27
CA ASP A 73 -9.24 -24.33 -13.69
C ASP A 73 -10.06 -23.78 -12.51
N ILE A 74 -9.37 -23.42 -11.43
CA ILE A 74 -9.96 -22.80 -10.24
C ILE A 74 -9.79 -21.28 -10.36
N SER A 75 -10.86 -20.54 -10.11
CA SER A 75 -10.79 -19.09 -10.00
C SER A 75 -9.93 -18.70 -8.80
N ALA A 76 -8.83 -17.98 -9.02
CA ALA A 76 -8.05 -17.45 -7.91
C ALA A 76 -8.88 -16.49 -7.02
N ALA A 77 -9.88 -15.80 -7.58
CA ALA A 77 -10.75 -14.92 -6.81
C ALA A 77 -11.62 -15.68 -5.80
N SER A 78 -12.05 -16.91 -6.10
CA SER A 78 -12.81 -17.74 -5.16
C SER A 78 -11.96 -18.33 -4.03
N MET A 79 -10.63 -18.11 -4.09
CA MET A 79 -9.64 -18.62 -3.15
C MET A 79 -9.11 -17.52 -2.21
N VAL A 80 -9.70 -16.32 -2.27
CA VAL A 80 -9.49 -15.23 -1.31
C VAL A 80 -10.25 -15.53 -0.02
N LYS A 81 -9.65 -15.24 1.14
CA LYS A 81 -10.30 -15.43 2.43
C LYS A 81 -11.56 -14.57 2.57
N ASP A 82 -12.53 -15.11 3.30
CA ASP A 82 -13.89 -14.59 3.52
C ASP A 82 -13.94 -13.18 4.11
N TYR A 83 -12.98 -12.79 4.95
CA TYR A 83 -12.96 -11.45 5.55
C TYR A 83 -12.72 -10.31 4.54
N TYR A 84 -12.35 -10.61 3.29
CA TYR A 84 -12.32 -9.63 2.20
C TYR A 84 -13.64 -9.55 1.40
N ASP A 85 -14.62 -10.39 1.70
CA ASP A 85 -15.92 -10.33 1.03
C ASP A 85 -16.68 -9.05 1.41
N LEU A 86 -17.37 -8.47 0.45
CA LEU A 86 -18.18 -7.27 0.63
C LEU A 86 -19.31 -7.51 1.64
N MET A 87 -19.89 -8.72 1.64
CA MET A 87 -20.91 -9.05 2.63
C MET A 87 -20.32 -9.12 4.04
N ALA A 88 -19.12 -9.70 4.21
CA ALA A 88 -18.42 -9.72 5.49
C ALA A 88 -18.10 -8.29 5.98
N TYR A 89 -17.63 -7.43 5.09
CA TYR A 89 -17.40 -6.01 5.37
C TYR A 89 -18.69 -5.31 5.82
N ASN A 90 -19.76 -5.39 5.02
CA ASN A 90 -21.04 -4.77 5.35
C ASN A 90 -21.61 -5.26 6.68
N ASN A 91 -21.55 -6.57 6.92
CA ASN A 91 -22.03 -7.15 8.17
C ASN A 91 -21.22 -6.64 9.38
N THR A 92 -19.91 -6.49 9.24
CA THR A 92 -19.02 -5.96 10.28
C THR A 92 -19.41 -4.53 10.67
N TYR A 93 -19.75 -3.68 9.69
CA TYR A 93 -20.11 -2.28 9.89
C TYR A 93 -21.63 -2.01 9.90
N SER A 94 -22.46 -3.06 9.89
CA SER A 94 -23.92 -2.93 9.87
C SER A 94 -24.50 -2.40 11.18
N LYS A 95 -23.74 -2.54 12.27
CA LYS A 95 -24.15 -2.07 13.60
C LYS A 95 -24.03 -0.56 13.69
N HIS A 96 -24.97 0.04 14.39
CA HIS A 96 -24.90 1.45 14.72
C HIS A 96 -23.79 1.66 15.75
N PHE A 97 -22.95 2.67 15.50
CA PHE A 97 -22.08 3.20 16.53
C PHE A 97 -22.91 4.14 17.38
N GLU A 98 -23.06 3.79 18.66
CA GLU A 98 -23.63 4.73 19.62
C GLU A 98 -22.66 5.90 19.80
N PRO A 99 -23.16 7.15 19.87
CA PRO A 99 -22.29 8.28 20.14
C PRO A 99 -21.58 8.09 21.48
N VAL A 100 -20.29 8.38 21.50
CA VAL A 100 -19.53 8.42 22.74
C VAL A 100 -20.11 9.54 23.60
N GLN A 101 -20.41 9.25 24.87
CA GLN A 101 -20.94 10.23 25.81
C GLN A 101 -19.92 11.35 26.08
N SER A 102 -20.36 12.47 26.67
CA SER A 102 -19.43 13.52 27.12
C SER A 102 -18.31 12.92 27.98
N GLU A 103 -17.12 13.51 27.90
CA GLU A 103 -15.96 13.13 28.71
C GLU A 103 -16.29 13.13 30.21
N ASP A 104 -17.23 13.99 30.64
CA ASP A 104 -17.74 14.07 32.01
C ASP A 104 -18.33 12.75 32.55
N TYR A 105 -18.75 11.84 31.66
CA TYR A 105 -19.32 10.53 32.03
C TYR A 105 -18.32 9.39 31.96
N TRP A 106 -17.08 9.64 31.53
CA TRP A 106 -16.08 8.60 31.39
C TRP A 106 -15.48 8.26 32.75
N GLU A 107 -15.25 6.96 33.00
CA GLU A 107 -14.55 6.54 34.21
C GLU A 107 -13.06 6.90 34.10
N ASP A 108 -12.47 7.34 35.22
CA ASP A 108 -11.03 7.55 35.29
C ASP A 108 -10.31 6.23 34.96
N PRO A 109 -9.43 6.20 33.94
CA PRO A 109 -8.75 4.98 33.56
C PRO A 109 -7.86 4.49 34.72
N ASN A 110 -8.05 3.25 35.16
CA ASN A 110 -7.17 2.60 36.14
C ASN A 110 -5.84 2.10 35.52
N PHE A 111 -5.43 2.70 34.41
CA PHE A 111 -4.18 2.40 33.72
C PHE A 111 -3.55 3.70 33.26
N GLN A 112 -2.22 3.70 33.21
CA GLN A 112 -1.47 4.78 32.59
C GLN A 112 -1.16 4.41 31.14
N LEU A 113 -1.58 5.25 30.20
CA LEU A 113 -1.17 5.12 28.81
C LEU A 113 0.31 5.52 28.71
N VAL A 114 1.21 4.55 28.61
CA VAL A 114 2.64 4.78 28.43
C VAL A 114 2.99 4.52 26.98
N HIS A 115 3.53 5.52 26.29
CA HIS A 115 4.08 5.32 24.95
C HIS A 115 5.34 4.46 25.03
N ASP A 116 5.56 3.60 24.03
CA ASP A 116 6.79 2.82 23.96
C ASP A 116 8.00 3.77 23.77
N PRO A 117 8.95 3.83 24.72
CA PRO A 117 10.08 4.76 24.65
C PRO A 117 11.05 4.42 23.50
N THR A 118 10.93 3.23 22.90
CA THR A 118 11.72 2.81 21.74
C THR A 118 11.11 3.26 20.41
N ILE A 119 9.83 3.64 20.39
CA ILE A 119 9.20 4.33 19.25
C ILE A 119 9.75 5.76 19.24
N ARG A 120 10.84 5.93 18.49
CA ARG A 120 11.51 7.22 18.31
C ARG A 120 10.51 8.23 17.72
N ILE A 121 10.04 9.15 18.55
CA ILE A 121 9.68 10.49 18.07
C ILE A 121 10.98 11.04 17.50
N SER A 122 11.01 11.33 16.19
CA SER A 122 12.20 11.83 15.50
C SER A 122 12.88 12.93 16.32
N THR A 123 14.01 12.61 16.95
CA THR A 123 14.79 13.51 17.81
C THR A 123 15.62 14.51 17.02
N HIS A 124 15.54 14.48 15.69
CA HIS A 124 16.20 15.46 14.82
C HIS A 124 15.22 16.61 14.48
N PRO A 125 15.56 17.87 14.81
CA PRO A 125 14.80 19.05 14.39
C PRO A 125 14.78 19.28 12.87
N SER A 126 15.43 18.44 12.07
CA SER A 126 15.47 18.59 10.62
C SER A 126 14.27 17.90 9.99
N ARG A 127 13.12 18.58 10.04
CA ARG A 127 11.98 18.43 9.12
C ARG A 127 11.36 17.02 9.10
N ASN A 128 10.19 16.91 9.73
CA ASN A 128 9.24 15.84 9.43
C ASN A 128 9.09 15.77 7.91
N GLN A 129 9.63 14.74 7.27
CA GLN A 129 9.33 14.49 5.87
C GLN A 129 7.83 14.20 5.85
N THR A 130 7.05 15.11 5.28
CA THR A 130 5.59 14.96 5.23
C THR A 130 5.31 13.64 4.54
N THR A 131 4.65 12.72 5.23
CA THR A 131 4.16 11.47 4.61
C THR A 131 3.07 11.75 3.57
N ARG A 132 2.53 12.98 3.58
CA ARG A 132 1.63 13.48 2.55
C ARG A 132 2.36 13.59 1.21
N ILE A 133 1.99 12.70 0.30
CA ILE A 133 2.28 12.82 -1.12
C ILE A 133 1.50 14.03 -1.64
N HIS A 134 2.19 14.98 -2.27
CA HIS A 134 1.54 16.13 -2.89
C HIS A 134 0.78 15.70 -4.13
N ASN A 135 -0.52 16.04 -4.18
CA ASN A 135 -1.40 15.73 -5.29
C ASN A 135 -1.70 17.00 -6.11
N GLU A 136 -2.37 16.86 -7.25
CA GLU A 136 -2.65 17.96 -8.20
C GLU A 136 -3.40 19.16 -7.57
N MET A 137 -4.16 18.92 -6.50
CA MET A 137 -4.85 19.96 -5.73
C MET A 137 -3.87 20.90 -4.99
N ASP A 138 -2.73 20.37 -4.53
CA ASP A 138 -1.72 21.15 -3.78
C ASP A 138 -0.94 22.09 -4.69
N TRP A 139 -0.74 21.70 -5.96
CA TRP A 139 -0.04 22.52 -6.95
C TRP A 139 -0.74 23.85 -7.24
N ARG A 140 -2.07 23.89 -7.14
CA ARG A 140 -2.85 25.13 -7.34
C ARG A 140 -2.57 26.14 -6.23
N GLN A 141 -2.48 25.69 -4.98
CA GLN A 141 -2.12 26.56 -3.87
C GLN A 141 -0.67 27.04 -3.96
N THR A 142 0.28 26.15 -4.30
CA THR A 142 1.69 26.53 -4.46
C THR A 142 1.87 27.57 -5.57
N ARG A 143 1.17 27.42 -6.71
CA ARG A 143 1.23 28.39 -7.81
C ARG A 143 0.64 29.74 -7.42
N ALA A 144 -0.54 29.76 -6.79
CA ALA A 144 -1.16 31.01 -6.32
C ALA A 144 -0.26 31.76 -5.31
N MET A 145 0.42 31.03 -4.42
CA MET A 145 1.40 31.62 -3.50
C MET A 145 2.62 32.21 -4.24
N GLN A 146 3.15 31.51 -5.24
CA GLN A 146 4.27 32.00 -6.05
C GLN A 146 3.91 33.23 -6.88
N GLU A 147 2.70 33.26 -7.45
CA GLU A 147 2.17 34.40 -8.20
C GLU A 147 2.01 35.63 -7.30
N ALA A 148 1.45 35.46 -6.10
CA ALA A 148 1.32 36.52 -5.12
C ALA A 148 2.69 37.07 -4.65
N GLN A 149 3.70 36.20 -4.54
CA GLN A 149 5.04 36.59 -4.12
C GLN A 149 5.81 37.35 -5.22
N GLN A 150 5.62 36.96 -6.49
CA GLN A 150 6.17 37.69 -7.64
C GLN A 150 5.50 39.06 -7.81
N GLN A 151 4.20 39.17 -7.56
CA GLN A 151 3.48 40.44 -7.57
C GLN A 151 3.98 41.39 -6.47
N GLY A 152 4.27 40.87 -5.27
CA GLY A 152 4.86 41.65 -4.18
C GLY A 152 6.25 42.21 -4.49
N ASP A 153 7.12 41.41 -5.14
CA ASP A 153 8.47 41.85 -5.54
C ASP A 153 8.44 42.87 -6.70
N SER A 154 7.51 42.73 -7.65
CA SER A 154 7.38 43.68 -8.77
C SER A 154 6.95 45.09 -8.34
N SER A 155 6.21 45.22 -7.23
CA SER A 155 5.81 46.51 -6.66
C SER A 155 6.92 47.23 -5.87
N ILE A 156 8.01 46.56 -5.51
CA ILE A 156 9.15 47.17 -4.80
C ILE A 156 10.11 47.86 -5.79
N GLN A 157 10.15 47.45 -7.06
CA GLN A 157 11.04 48.04 -8.08
C GLN A 157 10.51 49.32 -8.75
N GLU A 158 9.26 49.73 -8.54
CA GLU A 158 8.71 50.97 -9.13
C GLU A 158 8.87 52.23 -8.27
N ASN A 159 9.42 52.14 -7.06
CA ASN A 159 9.61 53.31 -6.18
C ASN A 159 11.09 53.51 -5.79
N MET A 160 11.92 53.86 -6.78
CA MET A 160 13.22 54.48 -6.55
C MET A 160 13.11 55.94 -7.02
N PRO A 161 13.17 56.95 -6.14
CA PRO A 161 13.18 58.34 -6.60
C PRO A 161 14.46 58.60 -7.39
N GLU A 162 14.33 59.18 -8.58
CA GLU A 162 15.45 59.75 -9.32
C GLU A 162 15.99 60.94 -8.53
N GLU A 163 17.21 60.83 -8.01
CA GLU A 163 17.94 61.94 -7.41
C GLU A 163 18.68 62.68 -8.52
N ASP A 164 18.25 63.93 -8.78
CA ASP A 164 18.87 64.87 -9.71
C ASP A 164 20.31 65.23 -9.31
N CYS A 165 21.22 65.19 -10.28
CA CYS A 165 22.29 66.18 -10.45
C CYS A 165 22.68 66.34 -11.92
#